data_AF-A0A7V8YL90-F1
#
_entry.id   AF-A0A7V8YL90-F1
#
_cell.length_a   1.000
_cell.length_b   1.000
_cell.length_c   1.000
_cell.angle_alpha   90.00
_cell.angle_beta   90.00
_cell.angle_gamma   90.00
#
_symmetry.space_group_name_H-M   'P 1'
#
loop_
_entity.id
_entity.type
_entity.pdbx_description
1 polymer ?
#
loop_
_entity_poly.entity_id
_entity_poly.type
_entity_poly.pdbx_seq_one_letter_code
_entity_poly.pdbx_strand_id
1 'polypeptide(L)'
;MTTTLSGDHLMASAAIPMLFPAVRVHHPTASQGWYYDGSARLNTPLDPALELGVDRMVVIGTHSIAPRRSEFWSAQEKQPDLADGALQLLTATLLSPMVEDVRRLGQVNQLISGAGVAVAAHREIQHKKPYRQVPYMYIAPPTRGALGDVASEVFRRRYRGYRAVRAPNLAILSRLLGGESEQHGELISYLMFDPEFIDKAIDLGSQDAQRWLDRVPAPDSPWYLPPIDTLPDS
;
A
#
# COMPACT_ATOMS: atom_id res chain seq x y z
N MET A 1 -9.74 -12.12 -24.70
CA MET A 1 -8.94 -11.02 -25.29
C MET A 1 -8.11 -10.43 -24.18
N THR A 2 -6.82 -10.25 -24.40
CA THR A 2 -5.90 -9.66 -23.42
C THR A 2 -5.97 -8.13 -23.52
N THR A 3 -6.26 -7.44 -22.42
CA THR A 3 -6.25 -5.97 -22.39
C THR A 3 -4.82 -5.47 -22.49
N THR A 4 -4.53 -4.59 -23.46
CA THR A 4 -3.21 -3.94 -23.58
C THR A 4 -3.15 -2.75 -22.64
N LEU A 5 -2.22 -2.77 -21.68
CA LEU A 5 -1.97 -1.65 -20.79
C LEU A 5 -1.08 -0.60 -21.48
N SER A 6 -1.41 0.68 -21.27
CA SER A 6 -0.69 1.83 -21.83
C SER A 6 -0.29 2.81 -20.73
N GLY A 7 0.49 3.85 -21.08
CA GLY A 7 0.83 4.93 -20.15
C GLY A 7 -0.39 5.58 -19.50
N ASP A 8 -1.50 5.75 -20.23
CA ASP A 8 -2.73 6.33 -19.68
C ASP A 8 -3.31 5.49 -18.54
N HIS A 9 -3.19 4.15 -18.61
CA HIS A 9 -3.63 3.26 -17.55
C HIS A 9 -2.77 3.44 -16.29
N LEU A 10 -1.45 3.57 -16.46
CA LEU A 10 -0.52 3.81 -15.36
C LEU A 10 -0.78 5.18 -14.72
N MET A 11 -0.92 6.23 -15.54
CA MET A 11 -1.20 7.58 -15.07
C MET A 11 -2.56 7.67 -14.38
N ALA A 12 -3.59 7.00 -14.90
CA ALA A 12 -4.90 6.89 -14.25
C ALA A 12 -4.80 6.20 -12.88
N SER A 13 -4.05 5.09 -12.79
CA SER A 13 -3.84 4.38 -11.53
C SER A 13 -3.07 5.20 -10.50
N ALA A 14 -2.24 6.16 -10.93
CA ALA A 14 -1.47 7.04 -10.05
C ALA A 14 -2.14 8.41 -9.80
N ALA A 15 -3.33 8.66 -10.36
CA ALA A 15 -4.04 9.93 -10.26
C ALA A 15 -4.75 10.07 -8.90
N ILE A 16 -3.98 10.20 -7.82
CA ILE A 16 -4.51 10.40 -6.46
C ILE A 16 -5.41 11.64 -6.45
N PRO A 17 -6.69 11.51 -6.03
CA PRO A 17 -7.59 12.65 -5.92
C PRO A 17 -6.97 13.79 -5.10
N MET A 18 -7.29 15.04 -5.47
CA MET A 18 -6.70 16.28 -4.91
C MET A 18 -5.25 16.57 -5.31
N LEU A 19 -4.42 15.56 -5.57
CA LEU A 19 -3.00 15.75 -5.94
C LEU A 19 -2.80 15.79 -7.46
N PHE A 20 -3.55 14.98 -8.21
CA PHE A 20 -3.39 14.84 -9.65
C PHE A 20 -4.74 14.95 -10.39
N PRO A 21 -4.76 15.47 -11.63
CA PRO A 21 -5.98 15.52 -12.43
C PRO A 21 -6.42 14.12 -12.87
N ALA A 22 -7.71 13.95 -13.16
CA ALA A 22 -8.22 12.73 -13.78
C ALA A 22 -7.54 12.47 -15.13
N VAL A 23 -7.32 11.19 -15.45
CA VAL A 23 -6.73 10.75 -16.72
C VAL A 23 -7.79 10.05 -17.54
N ARG A 24 -7.87 10.36 -18.84
CA ARG A 24 -8.79 9.71 -19.75
C ARG A 24 -8.16 8.43 -20.29
N VAL A 25 -8.79 7.29 -20.01
CA VAL A 25 -8.41 6.00 -20.61
C VAL A 25 -9.32 5.77 -21.82
N HIS A 26 -8.70 5.50 -22.97
CA HIS A 26 -9.40 5.39 -24.26
C HIS A 26 -9.74 3.93 -24.66
N HIS A 27 -8.98 2.97 -24.15
CA HIS A 27 -9.11 1.57 -24.51
C HIS A 27 -9.08 0.67 -23.27
N PRO A 28 -9.85 -0.43 -23.26
CA PRO A 28 -10.78 -0.86 -24.29
C PRO A 28 -12.05 0.03 -24.34
N THR A 29 -12.73 0.09 -25.50
CA THR A 29 -13.91 0.97 -25.70
C THR A 29 -15.03 0.73 -24.68
N ALA A 30 -15.18 -0.52 -24.21
CA ALA A 30 -16.15 -0.89 -23.19
C ALA A 30 -15.86 -0.26 -21.81
N SER A 31 -14.62 0.19 -21.57
CA SER A 31 -14.13 0.75 -20.32
C SER A 31 -13.41 2.08 -20.56
N GLN A 32 -13.85 2.85 -21.56
CA GLN A 32 -13.34 4.20 -21.78
C GLN A 32 -13.96 5.17 -20.77
N GLY A 33 -13.19 6.15 -20.29
CA GLY A 33 -13.69 7.09 -19.29
C GLY A 33 -12.60 7.94 -18.65
N TRP A 34 -12.99 8.77 -17.70
CA TRP A 34 -12.09 9.52 -16.84
C TRP A 34 -11.89 8.77 -15.52
N TYR A 35 -10.63 8.58 -15.15
CA TYR A 35 -10.23 7.78 -14.01
C TYR A 35 -9.35 8.59 -13.05
N TYR A 36 -9.55 8.32 -11.77
CA TYR A 36 -8.62 8.62 -10.69
C TYR A 36 -8.04 7.31 -10.17
N ASP A 37 -7.07 7.40 -9.27
CA ASP A 37 -6.54 6.24 -8.56
C ASP A 37 -7.68 5.40 -7.94
N GLY A 38 -7.58 4.09 -8.14
CA GLY A 38 -8.55 3.10 -7.69
C GLY A 38 -8.55 2.85 -6.19
N SER A 39 -7.47 3.21 -5.50
CA SER A 39 -7.33 3.12 -4.03
C SER A 39 -8.54 3.70 -3.28
N ALA A 40 -9.09 4.83 -3.72
CA ALA A 40 -10.25 5.47 -3.10
C ALA A 40 -11.56 4.65 -3.14
N ARG A 41 -11.61 3.56 -3.94
CA ARG A 41 -12.80 2.70 -4.09
C ARG A 41 -12.52 1.22 -3.83
N LEU A 42 -11.26 0.80 -3.86
CA LEU A 42 -10.85 -0.60 -3.70
C LEU A 42 -10.71 -0.94 -2.22
N ASN A 43 -11.80 -1.41 -1.62
CA ASN A 43 -11.78 -1.96 -0.27
C ASN A 43 -11.14 -3.37 -0.20
N THR A 44 -10.93 -4.02 -1.34
CA THR A 44 -10.36 -5.37 -1.47
C THR A 44 -9.30 -5.44 -2.58
N PRO A 45 -8.10 -4.88 -2.36
CA PRO A 45 -7.05 -4.81 -3.38
C PRO A 45 -6.53 -6.18 -3.86
N LEU A 46 -6.79 -7.29 -3.15
CA LEU A 46 -6.36 -8.63 -3.51
C LEU A 46 -7.37 -9.39 -4.37
N ASP A 47 -8.65 -9.00 -4.35
CA ASP A 47 -9.74 -9.68 -5.08
C ASP A 47 -9.44 -9.85 -6.58
N PRO A 48 -8.95 -8.83 -7.32
CA PRO A 48 -8.63 -8.99 -8.74
C PRO A 48 -7.63 -10.13 -9.02
N ALA A 49 -6.61 -10.29 -8.16
CA ALA A 49 -5.64 -11.37 -8.30
C ALA A 49 -6.24 -12.73 -7.93
N LEU A 50 -7.10 -12.79 -6.91
CA LEU A 50 -7.82 -14.01 -6.52
C LEU A 50 -8.79 -14.48 -7.63
N GLU A 51 -9.49 -13.56 -8.30
CA GLU A 51 -10.39 -13.86 -9.41
C GLU A 51 -9.65 -14.39 -10.64
N LEU A 52 -8.41 -13.95 -10.86
CA LEU A 52 -7.51 -14.52 -11.88
C LEU A 52 -7.07 -15.96 -11.56
N GLY A 53 -7.33 -16.44 -10.34
CA GLY A 53 -7.12 -17.84 -9.97
C GLY A 53 -5.67 -18.18 -9.59
N VAL A 54 -4.94 -17.23 -9.00
CA VAL A 54 -3.54 -17.43 -8.61
C VAL A 54 -3.35 -18.60 -7.64
N ASP A 55 -2.21 -19.30 -7.76
CA ASP A 55 -1.80 -20.38 -6.85
C ASP A 55 -1.16 -19.88 -5.57
N ARG A 56 -0.45 -18.75 -5.67
CA ARG A 56 0.26 -18.11 -4.58
C ARG A 56 0.29 -16.61 -4.83
N MET A 57 0.44 -15.83 -3.78
CA MET A 57 0.39 -14.37 -3.86
C MET A 57 1.59 -13.72 -3.19
N VAL A 58 2.19 -12.74 -3.84
CA VAL A 58 3.19 -11.86 -3.21
C VAL A 58 2.57 -10.47 -3.13
N VAL A 59 2.35 -10.01 -1.91
CA VAL A 59 1.80 -8.69 -1.62
C VAL A 59 2.95 -7.81 -1.16
N ILE A 60 3.19 -6.71 -1.86
CA ILE A 60 4.19 -5.71 -1.50
C ILE A 60 3.44 -4.48 -0.99
N GLY A 61 3.53 -4.25 0.31
CA GLY A 61 2.96 -3.11 0.99
C GLY A 61 3.97 -1.99 1.16
N THR A 62 3.51 -0.75 1.08
CA THR A 62 4.30 0.45 1.43
C THR A 62 4.13 0.85 2.89
N HIS A 63 3.30 0.14 3.64
CA HIS A 63 2.91 0.45 5.02
C HIS A 63 3.03 -0.75 5.94
N SER A 64 3.42 -0.48 7.18
CA SER A 64 3.53 -1.51 8.22
C SER A 64 2.16 -2.04 8.66
N ILE A 65 2.09 -3.34 8.92
CA ILE A 65 0.94 -4.01 9.57
C ILE A 65 0.86 -3.70 11.05
N ALA A 66 1.98 -3.28 11.66
CA ALA A 66 2.04 -3.05 13.09
C ALA A 66 0.86 -2.18 13.52
N PRO A 67 0.08 -2.60 14.54
CA PRO A 67 -1.02 -1.82 15.04
C PRO A 67 -0.51 -0.43 15.40
N ARG A 68 -1.36 0.59 15.21
CA ARG A 68 -1.04 1.95 15.65
C ARG A 68 -0.79 1.81 17.14
N ARG A 69 0.47 1.84 17.58
CA ARG A 69 0.73 2.03 18.99
C ARG A 69 0.04 3.35 19.28
N SER A 70 -0.90 3.33 20.21
CA SER A 70 -1.53 4.54 20.68
C SER A 70 -0.42 5.45 21.16
N GLU A 71 0.02 6.38 20.31
CA GLU A 71 0.74 7.58 20.72
C GLU A 71 -0.22 8.58 21.39
N PHE A 72 -1.38 8.10 21.84
CA PHE A 72 -1.99 8.68 23.01
C PHE A 72 -0.91 8.63 24.10
N TRP A 73 -0.45 9.81 24.52
CA TRP A 73 0.39 10.11 25.69
C TRP A 73 1.88 10.42 25.52
N SER A 74 2.42 10.68 24.33
CA SER A 74 3.76 11.31 24.25
C SER A 74 4.07 12.08 22.96
N ALA A 75 3.33 13.13 22.67
CA ALA A 75 3.81 14.26 21.86
C ALA A 75 2.95 15.47 22.23
N GLN A 76 3.55 16.67 22.29
CA GLN A 76 2.88 17.93 22.64
C GLN A 76 1.48 18.04 21.98
N GLU A 77 0.47 18.50 22.72
CA GLU A 77 -0.82 18.94 22.17
C GLU A 77 -0.59 20.07 21.16
N LYS A 78 -0.22 19.70 19.93
CA LYS A 78 -0.09 20.62 18.81
C LYS A 78 -1.37 20.49 18.01
N GLN A 79 -2.04 21.62 17.79
CA GLN A 79 -3.21 21.68 16.93
C GLN A 79 -2.83 21.13 15.54
N PRO A 80 -3.57 20.14 14.99
CA PRO A 80 -3.31 19.62 13.66
C PRO A 80 -3.38 20.74 12.64
N ASP A 81 -2.44 20.74 11.69
CA ASP A 81 -2.46 21.67 10.57
C ASP A 81 -3.17 21.08 9.33
N LEU A 82 -3.17 21.85 8.24
CA LEU A 82 -3.82 21.43 6.99
C LEU A 82 -3.14 20.20 6.37
N ALA A 83 -1.84 20.01 6.58
CA ALA A 83 -1.11 18.86 6.06
C ALA A 83 -1.49 17.60 6.84
N ASP A 84 -1.61 17.70 8.17
CA ASP A 84 -2.11 16.60 9.01
C ASP A 84 -3.52 16.17 8.57
N GLY A 85 -4.41 17.13 8.31
CA GLY A 85 -5.76 16.87 7.80
C GLY A 85 -5.78 16.23 6.40
N ALA A 86 -4.92 16.69 5.50
CA ALA A 86 -4.80 16.12 4.15
C ALA A 86 -4.25 14.68 4.20
N LEU A 87 -3.23 14.43 5.01
CA LEU A 87 -2.67 13.09 5.22
C LEU A 87 -3.71 12.15 5.83
N GLN A 88 -4.52 12.62 6.79
CA GLN A 88 -5.58 11.81 7.37
C GLN A 88 -6.59 11.36 6.32
N LEU A 89 -6.99 12.25 5.40
CA LEU A 89 -7.90 11.90 4.30
C LEU A 89 -7.25 10.94 3.29
N LEU A 90 -5.97 11.15 2.95
CA LEU A 90 -5.22 10.24 2.09
C LEU A 90 -5.07 8.86 2.73
N THR A 91 -4.67 8.77 3.99
CA THR A 91 -4.50 7.51 4.71
C THR A 91 -5.82 6.74 4.82
N ALA A 92 -6.92 7.43 5.12
CA ALA A 92 -8.25 6.83 5.23
C ALA A 92 -8.75 6.27 3.89
N THR A 93 -8.43 6.92 2.78
CA THR A 93 -8.88 6.52 1.44
C THR A 93 -7.93 5.56 0.72
N LEU A 94 -6.63 5.60 1.02
CA LEU A 94 -5.61 4.87 0.26
C LEU A 94 -5.05 3.63 0.98
N LEU A 95 -4.96 3.63 2.31
CA LEU A 95 -4.02 2.74 3.02
C LEU A 95 -4.67 1.65 3.88
N SER A 96 -5.80 1.94 4.50
CA SER A 96 -6.51 1.00 5.36
C SER A 96 -6.92 -0.34 4.69
N PRO A 97 -7.24 -0.40 3.37
CA PRO A 97 -7.76 -1.62 2.76
C PRO A 97 -6.75 -2.80 2.67
N MET A 98 -5.47 -2.54 2.42
CA MET A 98 -4.52 -3.60 2.07
C MET A 98 -4.24 -4.57 3.22
N VAL A 99 -3.95 -4.05 4.41
CA VAL A 99 -3.66 -4.89 5.58
C VAL A 99 -4.87 -5.73 5.97
N GLU A 100 -6.06 -5.14 5.93
CA GLU A 100 -7.30 -5.84 6.26
C GLU A 100 -7.61 -6.94 5.24
N ASP A 101 -7.36 -6.70 3.96
CA ASP A 101 -7.57 -7.70 2.93
C ASP A 101 -6.59 -8.88 3.05
N VAL A 102 -5.35 -8.63 3.46
CA VAL A 102 -4.37 -9.69 3.78
C VAL A 102 -4.80 -10.50 5.01
N ARG A 103 -5.30 -9.84 6.07
CA ARG A 103 -5.87 -10.55 7.24
C ARG A 103 -7.03 -11.44 6.82
N ARG A 104 -7.94 -10.90 6.00
CA ARG A 104 -9.08 -11.63 5.45
C ARG A 104 -8.64 -12.85 4.65
N LEU A 105 -7.60 -12.72 3.82
CA LEU A 105 -7.04 -13.84 3.07
C LEU A 105 -6.58 -14.97 4.00
N GLY A 106 -5.82 -14.65 5.05
CA GLY A 106 -5.38 -15.63 6.05
C GLY A 106 -6.54 -16.29 6.81
N GLN A 107 -7.58 -15.52 7.18
CA GLN A 107 -8.79 -16.06 7.80
C GLN A 107 -9.52 -17.03 6.86
N VAL A 108 -9.69 -16.66 5.59
CA VAL A 108 -10.31 -17.52 4.57
C VAL A 108 -9.50 -18.80 4.37
N ASN A 109 -8.16 -18.71 4.28
CA ASN A 109 -7.28 -19.88 4.20
C ASN A 109 -7.50 -20.84 5.38
N GLN A 110 -7.63 -20.31 6.59
CA GLN A 110 -7.87 -21.11 7.80
C GLN A 110 -9.26 -21.76 7.80
N LEU A 111 -10.30 -21.03 7.42
CA LEU A 111 -11.68 -21.53 7.32
C LEU A 111 -11.79 -22.69 6.31
N ILE A 112 -11.13 -22.56 5.15
CA ILE A 112 -11.10 -23.63 4.13
C ILE A 112 -10.42 -24.89 4.69
N SER A 113 -9.34 -24.72 5.45
CA SER A 113 -8.63 -25.84 6.09
C SER A 113 -9.52 -26.62 7.07
N GLY A 114 -10.37 -25.92 7.82
CA GLY A 114 -11.20 -26.52 8.88
C GLY A 114 -12.58 -27.02 8.41
N ALA A 115 -13.15 -26.43 7.35
CA ALA A 115 -14.54 -26.68 6.93
C ALA A 115 -14.68 -27.26 5.51
N GLY A 116 -13.57 -27.73 4.91
CA GLY A 116 -13.40 -27.98 3.47
C GLY A 116 -14.57 -28.64 2.71
N VAL A 117 -15.30 -29.58 3.33
CA VAL A 117 -16.43 -30.28 2.70
C VAL A 117 -17.70 -29.40 2.63
N ALA A 118 -18.01 -28.65 3.70
CA ALA A 118 -19.22 -27.83 3.77
C ALA A 118 -19.12 -26.57 2.91
N VAL A 119 -17.93 -25.97 2.84
CA VAL A 119 -17.65 -24.76 2.03
C VAL A 119 -17.64 -25.08 0.53
N ALA A 120 -17.09 -26.24 0.14
CA ALA A 120 -17.14 -26.71 -1.25
C ALA A 120 -18.57 -26.94 -1.73
N ALA A 121 -19.39 -27.63 -0.91
CA ALA A 121 -20.79 -27.89 -1.23
C ALA A 121 -21.63 -26.61 -1.37
N HIS A 122 -21.42 -25.61 -0.50
CA HIS A 122 -22.15 -24.33 -0.57
C HIS A 122 -21.85 -23.53 -1.85
N ARG A 123 -20.62 -23.62 -2.37
CA ARG A 123 -20.22 -22.94 -3.62
C ARG A 123 -20.63 -23.69 -4.87
N GLU A 124 -20.69 -25.02 -4.82
CA GLU A 124 -21.23 -25.84 -5.89
C GLU A 124 -22.71 -25.50 -6.16
N ILE A 125 -23.50 -25.31 -5.10
CA ILE A 125 -24.89 -24.82 -5.17
C ILE A 125 -24.97 -23.41 -5.81
N GLN A 126 -23.95 -22.58 -5.62
CA GLN A 126 -23.88 -21.23 -6.21
C GLN A 126 -23.21 -21.20 -7.60
N HIS A 127 -22.85 -22.35 -8.19
CA HIS A 127 -22.08 -22.44 -9.44
C HIS A 127 -20.78 -21.61 -9.45
N LYS A 128 -20.15 -21.44 -8.27
CA LYS A 128 -18.89 -20.71 -8.12
C LYS A 128 -17.73 -21.69 -7.96
N LYS A 129 -16.54 -21.27 -8.41
CA LYS A 129 -15.31 -22.05 -8.18
C LYS A 129 -15.13 -22.32 -6.67
N PRO A 130 -14.67 -23.53 -6.29
CA PRO A 130 -14.34 -23.85 -4.91
C PRO A 130 -13.35 -22.82 -4.37
N TYR A 131 -13.54 -22.44 -3.10
CA TYR A 131 -12.50 -21.69 -2.42
C TYR A 131 -11.25 -22.56 -2.30
N ARG A 132 -10.09 -21.99 -2.64
CA ARG A 132 -8.80 -22.64 -2.48
C ARG A 132 -7.95 -21.82 -1.51
N GLN A 133 -7.13 -22.51 -0.73
CA GLN A 133 -6.09 -21.85 0.03
C GLN A 133 -5.10 -21.19 -0.94
N VAL A 134 -4.85 -19.90 -0.76
CA VAL A 134 -3.84 -19.15 -1.49
C VAL A 134 -2.77 -18.73 -0.48
N PRO A 135 -1.65 -19.49 -0.41
CA PRO A 135 -0.51 -19.07 0.38
C PRO A 135 0.02 -17.73 -0.11
N TYR A 136 0.46 -16.89 0.81
CA TYR A 136 0.86 -15.53 0.51
C TYR A 136 2.18 -15.13 1.18
N MET A 137 2.83 -14.13 0.60
CA MET A 137 3.90 -13.34 1.21
C MET A 137 3.38 -11.92 1.41
N TYR A 138 3.71 -11.30 2.54
CA TYR A 138 3.45 -9.88 2.74
C TYR A 138 4.75 -9.16 3.10
N ILE A 139 5.27 -8.43 2.12
CA ILE A 139 6.54 -7.71 2.21
C ILE A 139 6.19 -6.24 2.43
N ALA A 140 6.47 -5.71 3.61
CA ALA A 140 6.27 -4.30 3.90
C ALA A 140 7.18 -3.86 5.05
N PRO A 141 7.38 -2.53 5.23
CA PRO A 141 8.18 -1.99 6.31
C PRO A 141 7.73 -2.48 7.69
N PRO A 142 8.64 -2.75 8.62
CA PRO A 142 8.28 -3.15 9.99
C PRO A 142 7.67 -1.98 10.77
N THR A 143 8.12 -0.76 10.48
CA THR A 143 7.67 0.48 11.14
C THR A 143 6.79 1.29 10.19
N ARG A 144 5.80 1.99 10.75
CA ARG A 144 5.04 2.99 10.00
C ARG A 144 5.95 4.17 9.65
N GLY A 145 5.61 4.93 8.61
CA GLY A 145 6.38 6.12 8.22
C GLY A 145 7.74 5.83 7.60
N ALA A 146 8.20 4.59 7.47
CA ALA A 146 9.55 4.27 6.97
C ALA A 146 9.86 4.89 5.60
N LEU A 147 8.92 4.85 4.66
CA LEU A 147 9.06 5.55 3.37
C LEU A 147 9.04 7.08 3.53
N GLY A 148 8.26 7.59 4.48
CA GLY A 148 8.22 9.01 4.82
C GLY A 148 9.53 9.52 5.41
N ASP A 149 10.22 8.70 6.21
CA ASP A 149 11.56 9.00 6.74
C ASP A 149 12.59 9.09 5.61
N VAL A 150 12.57 8.11 4.70
CA VAL A 150 13.44 8.09 3.51
C VAL A 150 13.16 9.32 2.63
N ALA A 151 11.88 9.62 2.37
CA ALA A 151 11.48 10.79 1.60
C ALA A 151 11.95 12.09 2.27
N SER A 152 11.81 12.21 3.59
CA SER A 152 12.24 13.37 4.37
C SER A 152 13.76 13.53 4.37
N GLU A 153 14.52 12.44 4.47
CA GLU A 153 15.98 12.45 4.38
C GLU A 153 16.43 12.99 3.01
N VAL A 154 15.93 12.39 1.93
CA VAL A 154 16.24 12.79 0.55
C VAL A 154 15.83 14.23 0.30
N PHE A 155 14.62 14.60 0.73
CA PHE A 155 14.11 15.95 0.60
C PHE A 155 15.03 16.97 1.27
N ARG A 156 15.41 16.72 2.54
CA ARG A 156 16.28 17.62 3.30
C ARG A 156 17.66 17.74 2.68
N ARG A 157 18.25 16.63 2.22
CA ARG A 157 19.59 16.64 1.59
C ARG A 157 19.59 17.42 0.29
N ARG A 158 18.56 17.28 -0.53
CA ARG A 158 18.56 17.76 -1.92
C ARG A 158 17.91 19.12 -2.11
N TYR A 159 16.94 19.46 -1.25
CA TYR A 159 16.06 20.63 -1.42
C TYR A 159 16.11 21.64 -0.26
N ARG A 160 16.95 21.48 0.77
CA ARG A 160 17.21 22.57 1.74
C ARG A 160 18.04 23.70 1.12
N GLY A 161 17.75 24.95 1.50
CA GLY A 161 18.48 26.17 1.10
C GLY A 161 17.88 26.93 -0.11
N TYR A 162 18.66 27.82 -0.73
CA TYR A 162 18.24 28.72 -1.84
C TYR A 162 17.62 28.02 -3.07
N ARG A 163 17.71 26.68 -3.19
CA ARG A 163 17.12 25.90 -4.27
C ARG A 163 15.61 25.68 -4.12
N ALA A 164 15.05 25.72 -2.92
CA ALA A 164 13.61 25.59 -2.68
C ALA A 164 12.80 26.75 -3.28
N VAL A 165 13.40 27.94 -3.36
CA VAL A 165 12.77 29.19 -3.83
C VAL A 165 12.59 29.22 -5.36
N ARG A 166 13.25 28.31 -6.11
CA ARG A 166 13.30 28.33 -7.57
C ARG A 166 12.31 27.43 -8.30
N ALA A 167 11.46 26.67 -7.60
CA ALA A 167 10.43 25.86 -8.25
C ALA A 167 9.02 26.17 -7.71
N PRO A 168 8.06 26.59 -8.56
CA PRO A 168 6.69 26.85 -8.10
C PRO A 168 5.97 25.61 -7.57
N ASN A 169 6.33 24.40 -8.03
CA ASN A 169 5.82 23.13 -7.47
C ASN A 169 6.33 22.85 -6.04
N LEU A 170 7.49 23.43 -5.67
CA LEU A 170 8.03 23.38 -4.32
C LEU A 170 7.31 24.34 -3.36
N ALA A 171 6.50 25.28 -3.85
CA ALA A 171 5.74 26.19 -2.98
C ALA A 171 4.61 25.47 -2.24
N ILE A 172 3.94 24.50 -2.90
CA ILE A 172 2.94 23.63 -2.29
C ILE A 172 3.61 22.71 -1.26
N LEU A 173 4.74 22.09 -1.64
CA LEU A 173 5.55 21.30 -0.71
C LEU A 173 5.99 22.17 0.48
N SER A 174 6.52 23.37 0.27
CA SER A 174 6.97 24.27 1.36
C SER A 174 5.87 24.71 2.32
N ARG A 175 4.61 24.80 1.85
CA ARG A 175 3.44 25.12 2.67
C ARG A 175 2.93 23.91 3.45
N LEU A 176 3.04 22.72 2.87
CA LEU A 176 2.87 21.47 3.60
C LEU A 176 3.99 21.27 4.63
N LEU A 177 5.20 21.77 4.38
CA LEU A 177 6.40 21.59 5.22
C LEU A 177 6.59 22.63 6.36
N GLY A 178 5.54 23.37 6.73
CA GLY A 178 5.63 24.43 7.75
C GLY A 178 6.00 23.94 9.16
N GLY A 179 6.09 22.63 9.40
CA GLY A 179 6.54 22.02 10.65
C GLY A 179 7.37 20.76 10.42
N GLU A 180 8.32 20.49 11.32
CA GLU A 180 9.00 19.18 11.39
C GLU A 180 8.08 18.20 12.13
N SER A 181 7.41 17.28 11.42
CA SER A 181 6.72 16.13 12.01
C SER A 181 6.83 14.91 11.08
N GLU A 182 6.71 13.71 11.66
CA GLU A 182 6.75 12.41 10.96
C GLU A 182 5.65 12.31 9.87
N GLN A 183 4.48 12.90 10.14
CA GLN A 183 3.32 12.92 9.24
C GLN A 183 3.63 13.65 7.92
N HIS A 184 4.48 14.69 7.96
CA HIS A 184 4.89 15.40 6.74
C HIS A 184 5.71 14.52 5.80
N GLY A 185 6.57 13.66 6.34
CA GLY A 185 7.41 12.77 5.53
C GLY A 185 6.58 11.82 4.67
N GLU A 186 5.50 11.29 5.23
CA GLU A 186 4.60 10.39 4.54
C GLU A 186 3.92 11.07 3.35
N LEU A 187 3.47 12.33 3.51
CA LEU A 187 2.91 13.11 2.41
C LEU A 187 3.95 13.42 1.31
N ILE A 188 5.19 13.72 1.69
CA ILE A 188 6.30 13.92 0.74
C ILE A 188 6.52 12.64 -0.08
N SER A 189 6.46 11.46 0.55
CA SER A 189 6.71 10.19 -0.14
C SER A 189 5.77 9.94 -1.33
N TYR A 190 4.53 10.40 -1.27
CA TYR A 190 3.56 10.33 -2.38
C TYR A 190 3.89 11.25 -3.56
N LEU A 191 4.61 12.34 -3.30
CA LEU A 191 4.96 13.35 -4.30
C LEU A 191 6.42 13.24 -4.77
N MET A 192 7.20 12.35 -4.14
CA MET A 192 8.63 12.21 -4.38
C MET A 192 8.89 11.23 -5.52
N PHE A 193 9.12 11.77 -6.71
CA PHE A 193 9.58 11.01 -7.88
C PHE A 193 11.08 11.23 -8.16
N ASP A 194 11.86 11.54 -7.12
CA ASP A 194 13.32 11.72 -7.23
C ASP A 194 14.02 10.35 -7.35
N PRO A 195 14.94 10.15 -8.30
CA PRO A 195 15.64 8.87 -8.47
C PRO A 195 16.31 8.36 -7.19
N GLU A 196 16.90 9.27 -6.39
CA GLU A 196 17.58 8.88 -5.14
C GLU A 196 16.60 8.34 -4.09
N PHE A 197 15.38 8.88 -4.06
CA PHE A 197 14.32 8.33 -3.21
C PHE A 197 13.86 6.96 -3.71
N ILE A 198 13.67 6.81 -5.01
CA ILE A 198 13.23 5.54 -5.62
C ILE A 198 14.24 4.43 -5.32
N ASP A 199 15.54 4.68 -5.51
CA ASP A 199 16.60 3.70 -5.23
C ASP A 199 16.59 3.28 -3.75
N LYS A 200 16.50 4.25 -2.83
CA LYS A 200 16.40 3.96 -1.38
C LYS A 200 15.13 3.20 -1.01
N ALA A 201 14.00 3.47 -1.68
CA ALA A 201 12.75 2.74 -1.46
C ALA A 201 12.85 1.28 -1.95
N ILE A 202 13.54 1.05 -3.07
CA ILE A 202 13.83 -0.31 -3.58
C ILE A 202 14.75 -1.07 -2.62
N ASP A 203 15.78 -0.41 -2.09
CA ASP A 203 16.68 -1.00 -1.09
C ASP A 203 15.92 -1.38 0.19
N LEU A 204 15.02 -0.50 0.65
CA LEU A 204 14.15 -0.77 1.80
C LEU A 204 13.26 -2.00 1.55
N GLY A 205 12.61 -2.08 0.40
CA GLY A 205 11.78 -3.23 0.01
C GLY A 205 12.56 -4.53 -0.11
N SER A 206 13.82 -4.46 -0.57
CA SER A 206 14.72 -5.63 -0.61
C SER A 206 15.03 -6.14 0.80
N GLN A 207 15.26 -5.23 1.75
CA GLN A 207 15.46 -5.60 3.16
C GLN A 207 14.17 -6.14 3.80
N ASP A 208 13.01 -5.60 3.44
CA ASP A 208 11.70 -6.13 3.89
C ASP A 208 11.48 -7.56 3.39
N ALA A 209 11.86 -7.85 2.14
CA ALA A 209 11.79 -9.19 1.59
C ALA A 209 12.68 -10.17 2.38
N GLN A 210 13.92 -9.76 2.69
CA GLN A 210 14.82 -10.58 3.51
C GLN A 210 14.26 -10.82 4.91
N ARG A 211 13.74 -9.76 5.57
CA ARG A 211 13.08 -9.88 6.89
C ARG A 211 11.93 -10.89 6.86
N TRP A 212 11.13 -10.90 5.80
CA TRP A 212 10.06 -11.89 5.65
C TRP A 212 10.63 -13.32 5.57
N LEU A 213 11.64 -13.54 4.73
CA LEU A 213 12.28 -14.85 4.58
C LEU A 213 12.86 -15.37 5.89
N ASP A 214 13.42 -14.48 6.71
CA ASP A 214 14.00 -14.83 8.01
C ASP A 214 12.93 -15.18 9.07
N ARG A 215 11.69 -14.68 8.92
CA ARG A 215 10.59 -14.86 9.89
C ARG A 215 9.73 -16.09 9.63
N VAL A 216 9.64 -16.56 8.39
CA VAL A 216 8.73 -17.66 8.05
C VAL A 216 9.27 -18.98 8.62
N PRO A 217 8.46 -19.79 9.35
CA PRO A 217 8.93 -20.97 10.09
C PRO A 217 9.56 -22.10 9.25
N ALA A 218 9.37 -22.09 7.93
CA ALA A 218 9.90 -23.08 7.01
C ALA A 218 10.85 -22.39 6.01
N PRO A 219 12.17 -22.45 6.21
CA PRO A 219 13.15 -21.83 5.30
C PRO A 219 12.99 -22.29 3.85
N ASP A 220 12.50 -23.53 3.64
CA ASP A 220 12.28 -24.14 2.32
C ASP A 220 10.96 -23.69 1.65
N SER A 221 10.11 -22.93 2.34
CA SER A 221 8.85 -22.41 1.80
C SER A 221 8.56 -21.01 2.34
N PRO A 222 8.79 -19.94 1.56
CA PRO A 222 8.55 -18.57 2.01
C PRO A 222 7.06 -18.21 2.14
N TRP A 223 6.17 -19.17 1.94
CA TRP A 223 4.73 -18.97 1.87
C TRP A 223 4.06 -19.09 3.23
N TYR A 224 3.19 -18.14 3.55
CA TYR A 224 2.38 -18.14 4.76
C TYR A 224 0.91 -18.44 4.44
N LEU A 225 0.25 -19.16 5.34
CA LEU A 225 -1.16 -19.55 5.22
C LEU A 225 -2.04 -18.99 6.35
N PRO A 226 -1.58 -19.00 7.62
CA PRO A 226 -2.38 -18.48 8.73
C PRO A 226 -2.69 -16.97 8.60
N PRO A 227 -3.57 -16.43 9.44
CA PRO A 227 -3.76 -14.98 9.58
C PRO A 227 -2.43 -14.28 9.90
N ILE A 228 -2.15 -13.15 9.24
CA ILE A 228 -0.85 -12.48 9.33
C ILE A 228 -0.48 -12.04 10.75
N ASP A 229 -1.47 -11.78 11.61
CA ASP A 229 -1.25 -11.40 13.02
C ASP A 229 -0.69 -12.56 13.87
N THR A 230 -0.60 -13.79 13.32
CA THR A 230 0.02 -14.95 13.96
C THR A 230 1.49 -15.14 13.57
N LEU A 231 2.01 -14.29 12.68
CA LEU A 231 3.39 -14.37 12.23
C LEU A 231 4.34 -14.11 13.42
N PRO A 232 5.36 -14.95 13.66
CA PRO A 232 6.27 -14.77 14.78
C PRO A 232 6.93 -13.39 14.76
N ASP A 233 7.05 -12.74 15.93
CA ASP A 233 7.89 -11.56 16.09
C ASP A 233 9.36 -11.95 15.82
N SER A 234 10.07 -11.08 15.12
CA SER A 234 11.51 -11.19 14.87
C SER A 234 12.33 -10.75 16.08
#